data_AF-A5JMG7-F1
#
_entry.id   AF-A5JMG7-F1
#
_cell.length_a   1.000
_cell.length_b   1.000
_cell.length_c   1.000
_cell.angle_alpha   90.00
_cell.angle_beta   90.00
_cell.angle_gamma   90.00
#
_symmetry.space_group_name_H-M   'P 1'
#
loop_
_entity.id
_entity.type
_entity.pdbx_description
1 polymer ?
#
loop_
_entity_poly.entity_id
_entity_poly.type
_entity_poly.pdbx_seq_one_letter_code
_entity_poly.pdbx_strand_id
1 'polypeptide(L)'
;MRAAVKRLGGDVNKVNPLSPVDLVIDHSVTVDHFGDRQALTDNTQLEMARNRERYEFLRWGQNAFSYFSVVPPGTGICHQVNLEYLAKAIW
;
A
#
# COMPACT_ATOMS: atom_id res chain seq x y z
N MET A 1 -16.23 -1.05 8.57
CA MET A 1 -17.47 -1.20 7.76
C MET A 1 -17.95 -2.65 7.66
N ARG A 2 -17.16 -3.60 7.12
CA ARG A 2 -17.55 -5.03 7.00
C ARG A 2 -18.12 -5.64 8.30
N ALA A 3 -17.46 -5.39 9.44
CA ALA A 3 -17.95 -5.86 10.74
C ALA A 3 -19.35 -5.32 11.08
N ALA A 4 -19.66 -4.06 10.76
CA ALA A 4 -20.97 -3.47 11.01
C ALA A 4 -22.05 -4.07 10.09
N VAL A 5 -21.74 -4.25 8.80
CA VAL A 5 -22.63 -4.92 7.84
C VAL A 5 -22.95 -6.35 8.30
N LYS A 6 -21.95 -7.09 8.77
CA LYS A 6 -22.13 -8.42 9.34
C LYS A 6 -23.08 -8.42 10.54
N ARG A 7 -22.90 -7.49 11.49
CA ARG A 7 -23.78 -7.38 12.68
C ARG A 7 -25.23 -7.08 12.32
N LEU A 8 -25.46 -6.38 11.21
CA LEU A 8 -26.79 -6.05 10.71
C LEU A 8 -27.37 -7.15 9.79
N GLY A 9 -26.70 -8.30 9.66
CA GLY A 9 -27.15 -9.42 8.82
C GLY A 9 -26.97 -9.19 7.31
N GLY A 10 -26.21 -8.17 6.91
CA GLY A 10 -25.95 -7.87 5.51
C GLY A 10 -24.77 -8.66 4.93
N ASP A 11 -24.68 -8.66 3.59
CA ASP A 11 -23.56 -9.24 2.87
C ASP A 11 -22.30 -8.37 2.99
N VAL A 12 -21.28 -8.90 3.66
CA VAL A 12 -19.99 -8.21 3.88
C VAL A 12 -19.23 -7.94 2.59
N ASN A 13 -19.44 -8.73 1.54
CA ASN A 13 -18.74 -8.59 0.27
C ASN A 13 -19.18 -7.34 -0.49
N LYS A 14 -20.36 -6.79 -0.17
CA LYS A 14 -20.80 -5.48 -0.69
C LYS A 14 -19.93 -4.32 -0.20
N VAL A 15 -19.19 -4.51 0.89
CA VAL A 15 -18.15 -3.55 1.30
C VAL A 15 -16.88 -3.89 0.55
N ASN A 16 -16.77 -3.39 -0.67
CA ASN A 16 -15.64 -3.54 -1.55
C ASN A 16 -15.50 -2.26 -2.41
N PRO A 17 -14.28 -1.88 -2.85
CA PRO A 17 -14.15 -0.81 -3.83
C PRO A 17 -14.97 -1.12 -5.08
N LEU A 18 -15.56 -0.09 -5.69
CA LEU A 18 -16.32 -0.21 -6.95
C LEU A 18 -15.48 0.10 -8.19
N SER A 19 -14.34 0.75 -7.98
CA SER A 19 -13.35 1.05 -9.02
C SER A 19 -11.98 0.52 -8.57
N PRO A 20 -11.04 0.30 -9.51
CA PRO A 20 -9.65 -0.02 -9.18
C PRO A 20 -9.05 1.01 -8.23
N VAL A 21 -8.33 0.52 -7.22
CA VAL A 21 -7.60 1.33 -6.25
C VAL A 21 -6.19 0.77 -6.15
N ASP A 22 -5.22 1.58 -6.53
CA ASP A 22 -3.79 1.28 -6.40
C ASP A 22 -3.23 2.14 -5.26
N LEU A 23 -2.78 1.51 -4.17
CA LEU A 23 -2.14 2.19 -3.04
C LEU A 23 -0.63 2.07 -3.15
N VAL A 24 0.07 3.21 -3.15
CA VAL A 24 1.53 3.27 -3.18
C VAL A 24 2.08 3.48 -1.78
N ILE A 25 3.03 2.66 -1.36
CA ILE A 25 3.74 2.81 -0.09
C ILE A 25 4.99 3.66 -0.32
N ASP A 26 4.91 4.94 0.03
CA ASP A 26 5.98 5.93 -0.19
C ASP A 26 6.23 6.86 1.02
N HIS A 27 5.31 6.91 2.00
CA HIS A 27 5.39 7.78 3.19
C HIS A 27 5.88 7.05 4.46
N SER A 28 6.66 5.99 4.32
CA SER A 28 7.11 5.15 5.44
C SER A 28 8.62 5.13 5.64
N VAL A 29 9.39 5.36 4.57
CA VAL A 29 10.86 5.46 4.66
C VAL A 29 11.25 6.78 5.33
N THR A 30 12.29 6.73 6.15
CA THR A 30 12.91 7.90 6.80
C THR A 30 14.40 7.89 6.47
N VAL A 31 15.01 9.08 6.39
CA VAL A 31 16.45 9.22 6.17
C VAL A 31 17.16 9.15 7.52
N ASP A 32 17.37 7.95 8.05
CA ASP A 32 18.13 7.71 9.28
C ASP A 32 19.65 7.72 9.00
N HIS A 33 20.05 7.15 7.86
CA HIS A 33 21.42 7.11 7.35
C HIS A 33 21.54 7.85 6.02
N PHE A 34 22.67 8.54 5.79
CA PHE A 34 22.92 9.29 4.57
C PHE A 34 24.42 9.38 4.25
N GLY A 35 24.76 9.62 2.98
CA GLY A 35 26.12 9.98 2.57
C GLY A 35 27.07 8.81 2.25
N ASP A 36 26.60 7.57 2.31
CA ASP A 36 27.39 6.39 1.91
C ASP A 36 26.58 5.41 1.03
N ARG A 37 27.23 4.33 0.60
CA ARG A 37 26.63 3.30 -0.27
C ARG A 37 25.66 2.37 0.45
N GLN A 38 25.68 2.31 1.78
CA GLN A 38 24.83 1.44 2.59
C GLN A 38 23.53 2.13 3.00
N ALA A 39 23.50 3.46 3.04
CA ALA A 39 22.37 4.28 3.47
C ALA A 39 21.00 3.84 2.93
N LEU A 40 20.90 3.51 1.63
CA LEU A 40 19.64 3.01 1.06
C LEU A 40 19.20 1.70 1.72
N THR A 41 20.12 0.73 1.83
CA THR A 41 19.83 -0.58 2.40
C THR A 41 19.43 -0.45 3.87
N ASP A 42 20.17 0.34 4.64
CA ASP A 42 19.94 0.50 6.07
C ASP A 42 18.60 1.19 6.35
N ASN A 43 18.29 2.26 5.60
CA ASN A 43 17.01 2.96 5.73
C ASN A 43 15.82 2.06 5.35
N THR A 44 15.94 1.27 4.28
CA THR A 44 14.87 0.32 3.88
C THR A 44 14.70 -0.80 4.91
N GLN A 45 15.78 -1.31 5.51
CA GLN A 45 15.67 -2.29 6.59
C GLN A 45 14.97 -1.72 7.83
N LEU A 46 15.33 -0.50 8.24
CA LEU A 46 14.69 0.20 9.35
C LEU A 46 13.21 0.49 9.06
N GLU A 47 12.87 0.92 7.85
CA GLU A 47 11.50 1.10 7.40
C GLU A 47 10.68 -0.19 7.55
N MET A 48 11.20 -1.31 7.05
CA MET A 48 10.55 -2.63 7.14
C MET A 48 10.33 -3.06 8.59
N ALA A 49 11.34 -2.86 9.45
CA ALA A 49 11.24 -3.21 10.86
C ALA A 49 10.18 -2.35 11.59
N ARG A 50 10.15 -1.04 11.33
CA ARG A 50 9.24 -0.08 11.99
C ARG A 50 7.79 -0.20 11.51
N ASN A 51 7.55 -0.63 10.27
CA ASN A 51 6.23 -0.61 9.64
C ASN A 51 5.65 -2.01 9.37
N ARG A 52 6.25 -3.07 9.93
CA ARG A 52 5.87 -4.46 9.67
C ARG A 52 4.36 -4.71 9.76
N GLU A 53 3.72 -4.32 10.87
CA GLU A 53 2.28 -4.54 11.08
C GLU A 53 1.42 -3.78 10.04
N ARG A 54 1.82 -2.56 9.68
CA ARG A 54 1.14 -1.77 8.64
C ARG A 54 1.22 -2.48 7.29
N TYR A 55 2.37 -3.06 6.95
CA TYR A 55 2.54 -3.79 5.69
C TYR A 55 1.78 -5.12 5.69
N GLU A 56 1.75 -5.84 6.80
CA GLU A 56 0.92 -7.04 6.97
C GLU A 56 -0.57 -6.68 6.82
N PHE A 57 -1.02 -5.56 7.39
CA PHE A 57 -2.40 -5.07 7.25
C PHE A 57 -2.74 -4.70 5.79
N LEU A 58 -1.86 -3.99 5.09
CA LEU A 58 -2.07 -3.65 3.68
C LEU A 58 -2.05 -4.90 2.79
N ARG A 59 -1.17 -5.86 3.09
CA ARG A 59 -1.12 -7.15 2.39
C ARG A 59 -2.38 -7.98 2.62
N TRP A 60 -2.90 -7.99 3.84
CA TRP A 60 -4.22 -8.57 4.13
C TRP A 60 -5.30 -7.87 3.31
N GLY A 61 -5.29 -6.53 3.26
CA GLY A 61 -6.24 -5.74 2.47
C GLY A 61 -6.23 -6.14 0.99
N GLN A 62 -5.05 -6.30 0.39
CA GLN A 62 -4.87 -6.72 -1.00
C GLN A 62 -5.54 -8.07 -1.30
N ASN A 63 -5.57 -8.99 -0.33
CA ASN A 63 -6.25 -10.27 -0.47
C ASN A 63 -7.75 -10.20 -0.11
N ALA A 64 -8.14 -9.24 0.72
CA ALA A 64 -9.50 -9.12 1.25
C ALA A 64 -10.45 -8.35 0.31
N PHE A 65 -9.93 -7.54 -0.61
CA PHE A 65 -10.71 -6.66 -1.49
C PHE A 65 -10.34 -6.85 -2.97
N SER A 66 -11.33 -7.09 -3.83
CA SER A 66 -11.10 -7.56 -5.21
C SER A 66 -10.48 -6.54 -6.18
N TYR A 67 -10.59 -5.24 -5.88
CA TYR A 67 -10.11 -4.15 -6.75
C TYR A 67 -9.02 -3.32 -6.08
N PHE A 68 -8.38 -3.86 -5.04
CA PHE A 68 -7.37 -3.17 -4.28
C PHE A 68 -6.00 -3.79 -4.55
N SER A 69 -5.07 -2.98 -5.02
CA SER A 69 -3.68 -3.35 -5.24
C SER A 69 -2.76 -2.48 -4.39
N VAL A 70 -1.57 -3.01 -4.08
CA VAL A 70 -0.55 -2.31 -3.29
C VAL A 70 0.77 -2.35 -4.05
N VAL A 71 1.35 -1.18 -4.30
CA VAL A 71 2.73 -1.02 -4.79
C VAL A 71 3.66 -1.02 -3.57
N PRO A 72 4.66 -1.93 -3.51
CA PRO A 72 5.49 -2.13 -2.33
C PRO A 72 6.45 -0.95 -2.06
N PRO A 73 6.96 -0.83 -0.82
CA PRO A 73 7.94 0.19 -0.46
C PRO A 73 9.21 0.10 -1.32
N GLY A 74 9.89 1.23 -1.50
CA GLY A 74 11.12 1.32 -2.30
C GLY A 74 10.91 1.30 -3.83
N THR A 75 9.66 1.31 -4.29
CA THR A 75 9.34 1.33 -5.74
C THR A 75 9.35 2.75 -6.34
N GLY A 76 9.05 3.76 -5.53
CA GLY A 76 8.96 5.16 -5.95
C GLY A 76 7.91 5.92 -5.13
N ILE A 77 7.62 7.17 -5.52
CA ILE A 77 6.57 8.00 -4.92
C ILE A 77 5.27 7.94 -5.71
N CYS A 78 4.14 8.09 -5.04
CA CYS A 78 2.80 7.89 -5.58
C CYS A 78 2.57 8.55 -6.94
N HIS A 79 2.89 9.85 -7.05
CA HIS A 79 2.65 10.60 -8.29
C HIS A 79 3.59 10.21 -9.44
N GLN A 80 4.84 9.85 -9.14
CA GLN A 80 5.79 9.39 -10.16
C GLN A 80 5.36 8.02 -10.69
N VAL A 81 5.09 7.07 -9.81
CA VAL A 81 4.60 5.73 -10.18
C VAL A 81 3.28 5.82 -10.94
N ASN A 82 2.40 6.75 -10.56
CA ASN A 82 1.17 6.97 -11.30
C ASN A 82 1.45 7.42 -12.74
N LEU A 83 2.26 8.46 -12.94
CA LEU A 83 2.55 9.00 -14.28
C LEU A 83 3.32 8.02 -15.17
N GLU A 84 4.24 7.25 -14.59
CA GLU A 84 5.15 6.38 -15.34
C GLU A 84 4.58 4.97 -15.57
N TYR A 85 3.62 4.52 -14.75
CA TYR A 85 3.17 3.12 -14.77
C TYR A 85 1.65 2.91 -14.60
N LEU A 86 1.00 3.50 -13.59
CA LEU A 86 -0.40 3.16 -13.26
C LEU A 86 -1.44 3.87 -14.12
N ALA A 87 -1.15 5.11 -14.55
CA ALA A 87 -2.13 5.96 -15.20
C ALA A 87 -2.57 5.37 -16.54
N LYS A 88 -3.89 5.16 -16.66
CA LYS A 88 -4.54 4.88 -17.93
C LYS A 88 -5.10 6.16 -18.50
N ALA A 89 -4.53 6.62 -19.63
CA ALA A 89 -5.05 7.80 -20.32
C ALA A 89 -6.48 7.58 -20.87
N ILE A 90 -6.83 6.32 -21.19
CA ILE A 90 -8.14 5.90 -21.68
C ILE A 90 -8.48 4.54 -21.04
N TRP A 91 -9.75 4.35 -20.63
CA TRP A 91 -10.26 3.18 -19.92
C TRP A 91 -11.06 2.23 -20.81
#